data_AF-T1BYP0-F1
#
_entry.id   AF-T1BYP0-F1
#
_cell.length_a   1.000
_cell.length_b   1.000
_cell.length_c   1.000
_cell.angle_alpha   90.00
_cell.angle_beta   90.00
_cell.angle_gamma   90.00
#
_symmetry.space_group_name_H-M   'P 1'
#
loop_
_entity.id
_entity.type
_entity.pdbx_description
1 polymer ?
#
loop_
_entity_poly.entity_id
_entity_poly.type
_entity_poly.pdbx_seq_one_letter_code
_entity_poly.pdbx_strand_id
1 'polypeptide(L)' 'LPNEVIPAMTDWGLYPEVAASVAYASSEKGYARKHESKAKFLQIATEIIEHNRKAYRTLLDNGSIAKLPED' A
#
# COMPACT_ATOMS: atom_id res chain seq x y z
N LEU A 1 -1.73 -5.06 -21.00
CA LEU A 1 -1.86 -5.15 -22.49
C LEU A 1 -0.86 -4.17 -23.15
N PRO A 2 -0.57 -4.23 -24.46
CA PRO A 2 0.45 -3.39 -25.13
C PRO A 2 0.27 -1.87 -24.99
N ASN A 3 -0.91 -1.40 -24.53
CA ASN A 3 -1.25 0.02 -24.36
C ASN A 3 -1.21 0.51 -22.90
N GLU A 4 -0.91 -0.35 -21.93
CA GLU A 4 -0.86 0.03 -20.50
C GLU A 4 0.59 0.08 -20.03
N VAL A 5 1.16 1.29 -20.08
CA VAL A 5 2.54 1.56 -19.67
C VAL A 5 2.69 1.83 -18.18
N ILE A 6 1.59 2.12 -17.48
CA ILE A 6 1.57 2.38 -16.04
C ILE A 6 0.52 1.50 -15.35
N PRO A 7 0.79 1.02 -14.13
CA PRO A 7 -0.16 0.24 -13.34
C PRO A 7 -1.41 1.05 -12.96
N ALA A 8 -2.53 0.37 -12.77
CA ALA A 8 -3.77 0.98 -12.34
C ALA A 8 -3.79 1.14 -10.81
N MET A 9 -4.62 2.07 -10.30
CA MET A 9 -4.82 2.21 -8.85
C MET A 9 -5.42 0.96 -8.19
N THR A 10 -6.10 0.12 -8.98
CA THR A 10 -6.64 -1.17 -8.54
C THR A 10 -5.54 -2.18 -8.22
N ASP A 11 -4.33 -2.00 -8.74
CA ASP A 11 -3.19 -2.89 -8.59
C ASP A 11 -2.46 -2.64 -7.27
N TRP A 12 -3.19 -2.74 -6.17
CA TRP A 12 -2.72 -2.29 -4.87
C TRP A 12 -1.51 -3.06 -4.33
N GLY A 13 -1.28 -4.29 -4.80
CA GLY A 13 -0.12 -5.10 -4.44
C GLY A 13 1.22 -4.48 -4.86
N LEU A 14 1.20 -3.51 -5.78
CA LEU A 14 2.38 -2.76 -6.17
C LEU A 14 2.85 -1.77 -5.10
N TYR A 15 1.93 -1.20 -4.31
CA TYR A 15 2.29 -0.15 -3.35
C TYR A 15 3.24 -0.65 -2.24
N PRO A 16 3.01 -1.83 -1.61
CA PRO A 16 3.98 -2.41 -0.68
C PRO A 16 5.36 -2.64 -1.31
N GLU A 17 5.41 -3.12 -2.56
CA GLU A 17 6.65 -3.43 -3.27
C GLU A 17 7.48 -2.16 -3.56
N VAL A 18 6.82 -1.09 -3.99
CA VAL A 18 7.46 0.21 -4.20
C VAL A 18 7.97 0.77 -2.88
N ALA A 19 7.14 0.75 -1.83
CA ALA A 19 7.53 1.24 -0.51
C ALA A 19 8.76 0.50 0.04
N ALA A 20 8.77 -0.84 -0.07
CA ALA A 20 9.89 -1.66 0.35
C ALA A 20 11.17 -1.37 -0.42
N SER A 21 11.06 -1.23 -1.74
CA SER A 21 12.20 -0.97 -2.61
C SER A 21 12.82 0.41 -2.34
N VAL A 22 11.99 1.45 -2.17
CA VAL A 22 12.45 2.81 -1.85
C VAL A 22 13.09 2.86 -0.46
N ALA A 23 12.47 2.24 0.55
CA ALA A 23 13.01 2.20 1.91
C ALA A 23 14.36 1.46 1.98
N TYR A 24 14.45 0.33 1.28
CA TYR A 24 15.69 -0.45 1.20
C TYR A 24 16.80 0.34 0.49
N ALA A 25 16.52 0.91 -0.69
CA ALA A 25 17.51 1.72 -1.42
C ALA A 25 17.98 2.95 -0.62
N SER A 26 17.07 3.57 0.16
CA SER A 26 17.44 4.68 1.04
C SER A 26 18.33 4.24 2.20
N SER A 27 18.13 3.01 2.69
CA SER A 27 18.95 2.40 3.73
C SER A 27 20.36 2.07 3.23
N GLU A 28 20.47 1.50 2.03
CA GLU A 28 21.77 1.18 1.41
C GLU A 28 22.62 2.43 1.12
N LYS A 29 21.97 3.55 0.77
CA LYS A 29 22.65 4.83 0.51
C LYS A 29 22.98 5.63 1.77
N GLY A 30 22.64 5.13 2.97
CA GLY A 30 22.88 5.84 4.23
C GLY A 30 22.01 7.08 4.44
N TYR A 31 20.91 7.23 3.69
CA TYR A 31 19.95 8.33 3.87
C TYR A 31 18.90 8.01 4.94
N ALA A 32 18.60 6.72 5.14
CA ALA A 32 17.59 6.30 6.10
C ALA A 32 18.12 6.37 7.55
N ARG A 33 17.25 6.82 8.47
CA ARG A 33 17.50 6.75 9.93
C ARG A 33 17.23 5.37 10.53
N LYS A 34 16.47 4.53 9.81
CA LYS A 34 16.09 3.19 10.22
C LYS A 34 16.51 2.21 9.13
N HIS A 35 17.25 1.18 9.51
CA HIS A 35 17.73 0.14 8.61
C HIS A 35 17.01 -1.16 8.89
N GLU A 36 16.49 -1.77 7.84
CA GLU A 36 15.85 -3.09 7.88
C GLU A 36 16.06 -3.81 6.54
N SER A 37 15.75 -5.10 6.50
CA SER A 37 15.73 -5.84 5.25
C SER A 37 14.58 -5.39 4.34
N LYS A 38 14.75 -5.53 3.02
CA LYS A 38 13.68 -5.29 2.03
C LYS A 38 12.42 -6.11 2.36
N ALA A 39 12.60 -7.37 2.75
CA ALA A 39 11.50 -8.25 3.15
C ALA A 39 10.73 -7.71 4.36
N LYS A 40 11.44 -7.14 5.34
CA LYS A 40 10.78 -6.53 6.51
C LYS A 40 10.02 -5.26 6.14
N PHE A 41 10.57 -4.42 5.27
CA PHE A 41 9.85 -3.24 4.78
C PHE A 41 8.60 -3.62 3.97
N LEU A 42 8.69 -4.67 3.15
CA LEU A 42 7.55 -5.21 2.41
C LEU A 42 6.46 -5.72 3.34
N GLN A 43 6.84 -6.50 4.36
CA GLN A 43 5.90 -6.98 5.38
C GLN A 43 5.17 -5.80 6.05
N ILE A 44 5.92 -4.80 6.54
CA ILE A 44 5.35 -3.63 7.23
C ILE A 44 4.38 -2.88 6.32
N ALA A 45 4.77 -2.61 5.07
CA ALA A 45 3.93 -1.89 4.13
C ALA A 45 2.64 -2.66 3.80
N THR A 46 2.75 -3.99 3.65
CA THR A 46 1.61 -4.88 3.41
C THR A 46 0.64 -4.85 4.58
N GLU A 47 1.12 -5.05 5.81
CA GLU A 47 0.31 -5.05 7.02
C GLU A 47 -0.48 -3.73 7.19
N ILE A 48 0.17 -2.59 6.98
CA ILE A 48 -0.47 -1.27 7.06
C ILE A 48 -1.59 -1.14 6.02
N ILE A 49 -1.30 -1.50 4.76
CA ILE A 49 -2.25 -1.33 3.67
C ILE A 49 -3.44 -2.27 3.85
N GLU A 50 -3.21 -3.54 4.16
CA GLU A 50 -4.28 -4.52 4.41
C GLU A 50 -5.16 -4.12 5.59
N HIS A 51 -4.54 -3.69 6.69
CA HIS A 51 -5.27 -3.23 7.87
C HIS A 51 -6.22 -2.09 7.53
N ASN A 52 -5.72 -1.05 6.84
CA ASN A 52 -6.53 0.10 6.44
C ASN A 52 -7.67 -0.31 5.50
N ARG A 53 -7.38 -1.14 4.49
CA ARG A 53 -8.40 -1.60 3.54
C ARG A 53 -9.51 -2.37 4.24
N LYS A 54 -9.16 -3.24 5.20
CA LYS A 54 -10.13 -3.96 6.02
C LYS A 54 -10.95 -2.99 6.87
N ALA A 55 -10.30 -2.04 7.54
CA ALA A 55 -10.98 -1.05 8.37
C ALA A 55 -12.01 -0.23 7.56
N TYR A 56 -11.61 0.30 6.39
CA TYR A 56 -12.52 1.04 5.52
C TYR A 56 -13.69 0.19 5.02
N ARG A 57 -13.43 -1.07 4.64
CA ARG A 57 -14.51 -1.99 4.25
C ARG A 57 -15.51 -2.19 5.38
N THR A 58 -15.03 -2.45 6.60
CA THR A 58 -15.90 -2.59 7.78
C THR A 58 -16.74 -1.34 8.03
N LEU A 59 -16.16 -0.15 7.90
CA LEU A 59 -16.86 1.12 8.10
C LEU A 59 -17.94 1.40 7.04
N LEU A 60 -17.71 0.95 5.79
CA LEU A 60 -18.71 1.01 4.74
C LEU A 60 -19.83 -0.03 4.96
N ASP A 61 -19.46 -1.26 5.32
CA ASP A 61 -20.38 -2.37 5.46
C ASP A 61 -21.32 -2.20 6.66
N ASN A 62 -20.83 -1.61 7.76
CA ASN A 62 -21.63 -1.34 8.96
C ASN A 62 -22.41 -0.02 8.90
N GLY A 63 -22.30 0.74 7.81
CA GLY A 63 -22.99 2.02 7.62
C GLY A 63 -22.43 3.20 8.42
N SER A 64 -21.25 3.07 9.05
CA SER A 64 -20.58 4.20 9.71
C SER A 64 -20.12 5.25 8.70
N ILE A 65 -19.79 4.82 7.48
CA ILE A 65 -19.61 5.68 6.30
C ILE A 65 -20.83 5.49 5.41
N ALA A 66 -21.55 6.58 5.16
CA ALA A 66 -22.70 6.56 4.27
C ALA A 66 -22.29 6.15 2.85
N LYS A 67 -23.11 5.30 2.23
CA LYS A 67 -22.97 5.02 0.80
C LYS A 67 -23.34 6.27 0.01
N LEU A 68 -22.75 6.40 -1.18
CA LEU A 68 -23.16 7.44 -2.11
C LEU A 68 -24.65 7.26 -2.42
N PRO A 69 -25.43 8.36 -2.54
CA PRO A 69 -26.80 8.30 -3.01
C PRO A 69 -26.84 7.61 -4.38
N GLU A 70 -27.87 6.80 -4.62
CA GLU A 70 -28.18 6.38 -5.98
C GLU A 70 -28.83 7.57 -6.69
N ASP A 71 -28.43 7.81 -7.94
CA ASP A 71 -28.98 8.87 -8.80
C ASP A 71 -30.46 8.60 -9.18
#